data_AF-A0A1E1JXB1-F1
#
_entry.id   AF-A0A1E1JXB1-F1
#
_cell.length_a   1.000
_cell.length_b   1.000
_cell.length_c   1.000
_cell.angle_alpha   90.00
_cell.angle_beta   90.00
_cell.angle_gamma   90.00
#
_symmetry.space_group_name_H-M   'P 1'
#
loop_
_entity.id
_entity.type
_entity.pdbx_description
1 polymer ?
#
loop_
_entity_poly.entity_id
_entity_poly.type
_entity_poly.pdbx_seq_one_letter_code
_entity_poly.pdbx_strand_id
1 'polypeptide(L)'
;MCAIQALRTSRLRSAKSQFLKSALRNLDLSSTPATSTTSSNSTAPKLNRTSTQSQSSTTQSQTLPPDLLELLLLLSFHLNSPAGMLTSQQLTLLLNTPTWTCLPCHLPKISDLISTHLYTHMLALCRILTPATNPSFLHRTIPKLLPTISSLQTSNLQQKAELAERRIKLATHTTTLLTLHHLATHLLIRILEQTSHGLLARHIKARSEYLALRAGQLATEVRGLKEKGERIVYSEEVKGALETYVGELRGGRERGRERRTQAERVLWGYGVGREDRGEKERVMREIAKVYGELVREVEEVGQDVERLRGR
;
A
#
# COMPACT_ATOMS: atom_id res chain seq x y z
N MET A 1 -15.85 8.13 -18.95
CA MET A 1 -16.09 9.50 -18.43
C MET A 1 -14.84 10.39 -18.48
N CYS A 2 -13.63 9.92 -18.15
CA CYS A 2 -12.42 10.77 -18.10
C CYS A 2 -11.92 11.33 -19.45
N ALA A 3 -12.05 10.59 -20.56
CA ALA A 3 -11.51 11.03 -21.87
C ALA A 3 -12.23 12.27 -22.44
N ILE A 4 -13.54 12.40 -22.20
CA ILE A 4 -14.36 13.52 -22.67
C ILE A 4 -14.01 14.80 -21.90
N GLN A 5 -13.74 14.69 -20.60
CA GLN A 5 -13.28 15.81 -19.77
C GLN A 5 -11.88 16.27 -20.20
N ALA A 6 -10.95 15.35 -20.46
CA ALA A 6 -9.62 15.69 -20.97
C ALA A 6 -9.69 16.43 -22.32
N LEU A 7 -10.55 16.00 -23.23
CA LEU A 7 -10.76 16.63 -24.53
C LEU A 7 -11.41 18.02 -24.42
N ARG A 8 -12.36 18.22 -23.50
CA ARG A 8 -12.93 19.55 -23.23
C ARG A 8 -11.88 20.52 -22.69
N THR A 9 -11.03 20.07 -21.77
CA THR A 9 -9.96 20.92 -21.22
C THR A 9 -8.89 21.27 -22.26
N SER A 10 -8.53 20.34 -23.15
CA SER A 10 -7.57 20.61 -24.22
C SER A 10 -8.13 21.58 -25.27
N ARG A 11 -9.42 21.43 -25.64
CA ARG A 11 -10.11 22.38 -26.52
C ARG A 11 -10.20 23.78 -25.91
N LEU A 12 -10.57 23.89 -24.64
CA LEU A 12 -10.59 25.18 -23.94
C LEU A 12 -9.21 25.84 -23.88
N ARG A 13 -8.16 25.06 -23.64
CA ARG A 13 -6.79 25.57 -23.62
C ARG A 13 -6.32 26.05 -25.00
N SER A 14 -6.67 25.30 -26.05
CA SER A 14 -6.39 25.67 -27.43
C SER A 14 -7.14 26.94 -27.83
N ALA A 15 -8.45 27.00 -27.55
CA ALA A 15 -9.27 28.18 -27.80
C ALA A 15 -8.74 29.43 -27.08
N LYS A 16 -8.34 29.31 -25.81
CA LYS A 16 -7.69 30.41 -25.06
C LYS A 16 -6.40 30.87 -25.72
N SER A 17 -5.56 29.94 -26.17
CA SER A 17 -4.31 30.29 -26.85
C SER A 17 -4.55 30.97 -28.20
N GLN A 18 -5.57 30.55 -28.94
CA GLN A 18 -5.96 31.17 -30.21
C GLN A 18 -6.56 32.56 -29.97
N PHE A 19 -7.38 32.72 -28.92
CA PHE A 19 -7.92 34.01 -28.53
C PHE A 19 -6.82 34.98 -28.07
N LEU A 20 -5.82 34.52 -27.32
CA LEU A 20 -4.68 35.35 -26.95
C LEU A 20 -3.80 35.71 -28.15
N LYS A 21 -3.61 34.77 -29.08
CA LYS A 21 -2.88 35.05 -30.33
C LYS A 21 -3.62 36.02 -31.24
N SER A 22 -4.94 35.89 -31.35
CA SER A 22 -5.77 36.84 -32.12
C SER A 22 -5.86 38.18 -31.42
N ALA A 23 -5.98 38.22 -30.08
CA ALA A 23 -5.94 39.46 -29.31
C ALA A 23 -4.58 40.17 -29.41
N LEU A 24 -3.46 39.44 -29.35
CA LEU A 24 -2.12 40.00 -29.59
C LEU A 24 -1.92 40.46 -31.03
N ARG A 25 -2.50 39.76 -32.01
CA ARG A 25 -2.46 40.16 -33.42
C ARG A 25 -3.33 41.38 -33.71
N ASN A 26 -4.43 41.54 -32.98
CA ASN A 26 -5.38 42.64 -33.11
C ASN A 26 -5.09 43.80 -32.15
N LEU A 27 -4.08 43.67 -31.28
CA LEU A 27 -3.53 44.76 -30.49
C LEU A 27 -2.74 45.67 -31.43
N ASP A 28 -3.48 46.58 -32.07
CA ASP A 28 -2.93 47.66 -32.86
C ASP A 28 -2.16 48.61 -31.93
N LEU A 29 -0.83 48.45 -31.90
CA LEU A 29 0.11 49.23 -31.06
C LEU A 29 0.13 50.73 -31.42
N SER A 30 -0.63 51.14 -32.44
CA SER A 30 -0.80 52.54 -32.84
C SER A 30 -1.98 53.26 -32.15
N SER A 31 -2.90 52.53 -31.48
CA SER A 31 -4.05 53.13 -30.81
C SER A 31 -3.98 52.97 -29.28
N THR A 32 -3.91 54.08 -28.58
CA THR A 32 -4.19 54.15 -27.14
C THR A 32 -5.71 54.06 -26.94
N PRO A 33 -6.25 53.21 -26.05
CA PRO A 33 -7.68 53.14 -25.85
C PRO A 33 -8.15 54.33 -25.00
N ALA A 34 -8.92 55.23 -25.60
CA ALA A 34 -9.77 56.15 -24.85
C ALA A 34 -10.87 55.34 -24.14
N THR A 35 -10.90 55.44 -22.82
CA THR A 35 -11.89 54.81 -21.97
C THR A 35 -13.25 55.49 -22.18
N SER A 36 -14.19 54.84 -22.86
CA SER A 36 -15.60 55.25 -22.86
C SER A 36 -16.31 54.59 -21.68
N THR A 37 -16.40 55.30 -20.55
CA THR A 37 -17.34 54.99 -19.46
C THR A 37 -18.62 55.81 -19.64
N THR A 38 -19.73 55.09 -19.71
CA THR A 38 -21.11 55.54 -19.55
C THR A 38 -21.34 56.22 -18.21
N SER A 39 -21.98 57.40 -18.18
CA SER A 39 -22.92 57.83 -17.13
C SER A 39 -23.58 59.18 -17.42
N SER A 40 -24.78 59.31 -16.87
CA SER A 40 -25.88 60.23 -17.15
C SER A 40 -25.88 61.54 -16.34
N ASN A 41 -26.58 62.54 -16.90
CA ASN A 41 -27.35 63.61 -16.25
C ASN A 41 -26.68 64.80 -15.53
N SER A 42 -26.95 65.96 -16.15
CA SER A 42 -27.55 67.19 -15.58
C SER A 42 -26.67 68.28 -14.92
N THR A 43 -26.95 69.50 -15.42
CA THR A 43 -26.82 70.85 -14.84
C THR A 43 -25.44 71.52 -14.76
N ALA A 44 -25.27 72.50 -15.65
CA ALA A 44 -24.31 73.60 -15.64
C ALA A 44 -24.66 74.64 -14.52
N PRO A 45 -23.95 75.79 -14.32
CA PRO A 45 -22.88 76.36 -15.16
C PRO A 45 -21.72 77.14 -14.44
N LYS A 46 -20.79 77.64 -15.28
CA LYS A 46 -19.97 78.87 -15.22
C LYS A 46 -18.46 78.81 -14.88
N LEU A 47 -17.71 79.12 -15.95
CA LEU A 47 -16.60 80.10 -16.13
C LEU A 47 -15.28 79.95 -15.36
N ASN A 48 -14.23 79.54 -16.08
CA ASN A 48 -13.06 80.35 -16.51
C ASN A 48 -11.99 79.37 -17.04
N ARG A 49 -11.88 79.14 -18.35
CA ARG A 49 -11.12 79.95 -19.33
C ARG A 49 -9.68 80.28 -18.88
N THR A 50 -8.79 79.32 -19.08
CA THR A 50 -7.44 79.60 -19.59
C THR A 50 -7.09 78.52 -20.60
N SER A 51 -6.96 78.96 -21.84
CA SER A 51 -6.53 78.18 -22.98
C SER A 51 -5.04 77.86 -22.86
N THR A 52 -4.71 76.59 -22.72
CA THR A 52 -3.47 76.04 -23.25
C THR A 52 -3.86 75.10 -24.36
N GLN A 53 -3.60 75.53 -25.60
CA GLN A 53 -3.66 74.71 -26.80
C GLN A 53 -2.80 73.46 -26.60
N SER A 54 -3.40 72.35 -26.17
CA SER A 54 -2.86 71.04 -26.42
C SER A 54 -3.19 70.71 -27.87
N GLN A 55 -2.24 71.00 -28.74
CA GLN A 55 -2.24 70.52 -30.12
C GLN A 55 -2.50 69.01 -30.12
N SER A 56 -3.62 68.65 -30.71
CA SER A 56 -3.92 67.31 -31.18
C SER A 56 -2.84 66.89 -32.18
N SER A 57 -1.83 66.15 -31.73
CA SER A 57 -0.98 65.37 -32.64
C SER A 57 -1.81 64.18 -33.12
N THR A 58 -2.57 64.42 -34.19
CA THR A 58 -2.99 63.39 -35.12
C THR A 58 -1.79 62.49 -35.41
N THR A 59 -1.97 61.18 -35.24
CA THR A 59 -1.13 60.11 -35.79
C THR A 59 -1.10 60.25 -37.31
N GLN A 60 -0.31 61.20 -37.79
CA GLN A 60 0.19 61.17 -39.14
C GLN A 60 1.15 60.00 -39.16
N SER A 61 0.82 58.98 -39.95
CA SER A 61 1.83 58.16 -40.59
C SER A 61 2.90 59.10 -41.12
N GLN A 62 4.02 59.20 -40.41
CA GLN A 62 5.21 59.87 -40.91
C GLN A 62 5.65 59.02 -42.10
N THR A 63 5.14 59.34 -43.28
CA THR A 63 5.70 58.83 -44.53
C THR A 63 7.11 59.39 -44.56
N LEU A 64 8.07 58.55 -44.18
CA LEU A 64 9.48 58.89 -44.30
C LEU A 64 9.71 59.38 -45.74
N PRO A 65 10.49 60.48 -45.93
CA PRO A 65 10.91 60.90 -47.26
C PRO A 65 11.35 59.69 -48.09
N PRO A 66 10.90 59.56 -49.35
CA PRO A 66 11.17 58.38 -50.18
C PRO A 66 12.66 58.05 -50.24
N ASP A 67 13.52 59.08 -50.25
CA ASP A 67 14.98 58.98 -50.24
C ASP A 67 15.54 58.29 -48.97
N LEU A 68 14.89 58.45 -47.81
CA LEU A 68 15.30 57.76 -46.57
C LEU A 68 14.85 56.30 -46.55
N LEU A 69 13.71 55.98 -47.18
CA LEU A 69 13.24 54.61 -47.33
C LEU A 69 14.14 53.81 -48.27
N GLU A 70 14.54 54.40 -49.39
CA GLU A 70 15.49 53.80 -50.32
C GLU A 70 16.85 53.57 -49.66
N LEU A 71 17.35 54.55 -48.89
CA LEU A 71 18.59 54.42 -48.14
C LEU A 71 18.51 53.35 -47.03
N LEU A 72 17.41 53.28 -46.28
CA LEU A 72 17.20 52.25 -45.25
C LEU A 72 17.11 50.85 -45.87
N LEU A 73 16.49 50.71 -47.03
CA LEU A 73 16.34 49.45 -47.75
C LEU A 73 17.70 48.98 -48.33
N LEU A 74 18.48 49.90 -48.89
CA LEU A 74 19.85 49.63 -49.34
C LEU A 74 20.78 49.28 -48.18
N LEU A 75 20.68 49.99 -47.05
CA LEU A 75 21.48 49.73 -45.85
C LEU A 75 21.11 48.39 -45.21
N SER A 76 19.82 48.10 -45.06
CA SER A 76 19.34 46.83 -44.51
C SER A 76 19.68 45.65 -45.42
N PHE A 77 19.61 45.81 -46.76
CA PHE A 77 20.09 44.82 -47.71
C PHE A 77 21.60 44.59 -47.57
N HIS A 78 22.39 45.65 -47.41
CA HIS A 78 23.83 45.54 -47.21
C HIS A 78 24.20 44.85 -45.89
N LEU A 79 23.50 45.17 -44.79
CA LEU A 79 23.76 44.59 -43.46
C LEU A 79 23.26 43.14 -43.31
N ASN A 80 22.21 42.76 -44.04
CA ASN A 80 21.61 41.43 -43.96
C ASN A 80 22.12 40.47 -45.06
N SER A 81 22.91 40.97 -46.01
CA SER A 81 23.50 40.13 -47.06
C SER A 81 24.65 39.29 -46.50
N PRO A 82 24.65 37.96 -46.70
CA PRO A 82 25.78 37.13 -46.30
C PRO A 82 27.03 37.52 -47.09
N ALA A 83 28.16 37.64 -46.39
CA ALA A 83 29.44 38.00 -47.00
C ALA A 83 29.77 37.05 -48.18
N GLY A 84 29.73 37.57 -49.40
CA GLY A 84 30.01 36.81 -50.63
C GLY A 84 29.00 36.98 -51.78
N MET A 85 27.88 37.67 -51.58
CA MET A 85 26.82 37.77 -52.59
C MET A 85 26.94 38.99 -53.54
N LEU A 86 27.85 39.92 -53.25
CA LEU A 86 28.10 41.14 -54.05
C LEU A 86 29.53 41.13 -54.57
N THR A 87 29.70 41.26 -55.89
CA THR A 87 31.02 41.37 -56.54
C THR A 87 31.67 42.71 -56.18
N SER A 88 33.01 42.75 -56.07
CA SER A 88 33.76 43.98 -55.74
C SER A 88 33.37 45.21 -56.59
N GLN A 89 33.05 44.99 -57.88
CA GLN A 89 32.56 46.04 -58.78
C GLN A 89 31.14 46.54 -58.48
N GLN A 90 30.27 45.71 -57.90
CA GLN A 90 28.92 46.10 -57.49
C GLN A 90 28.95 46.92 -56.20
N LEU A 91 29.88 46.60 -55.28
CA LEU A 91 30.12 47.39 -54.08
C LEU A 91 30.65 48.79 -54.41
N THR A 92 31.57 48.91 -55.38
CA THR A 92 32.08 50.23 -55.81
C THR A 92 31.01 51.08 -56.49
N LEU A 93 30.12 50.48 -57.29
CA LEU A 93 28.98 51.19 -57.89
C LEU A 93 27.96 51.65 -56.82
N LEU A 94 27.69 50.80 -55.83
CA LEU A 94 26.76 51.10 -54.75
C LEU A 94 27.30 52.21 -53.83
N LEU A 95 28.61 52.20 -53.52
CA LEU A 95 29.25 53.28 -52.76
C LEU A 95 29.28 54.63 -53.50
N ASN A 96 29.34 54.61 -54.83
CA ASN A 96 29.36 55.80 -55.68
C ASN A 96 27.95 56.37 -55.97
N THR A 97 26.90 55.74 -55.43
CA THR A 97 25.52 56.21 -55.62
C THR A 97 25.28 57.46 -54.77
N PRO A 98 24.63 58.52 -55.30
CA PRO A 98 24.48 59.81 -54.59
C PRO A 98 23.70 59.71 -53.27
N THR A 99 22.85 58.68 -53.11
CA THR A 99 22.13 58.41 -51.87
C THR A 99 23.06 57.90 -50.76
N TRP A 100 24.15 57.20 -51.11
CA TRP A 100 25.18 56.71 -50.18
C TRP A 100 26.18 57.79 -49.79
N THR A 101 26.51 58.73 -50.69
CA THR A 101 27.42 59.85 -50.36
C THR A 101 26.77 60.87 -49.43
N CYS A 102 25.44 61.01 -49.48
CA CYS A 102 24.64 61.81 -48.54
C CYS A 102 24.32 61.10 -47.21
N LEU A 103 24.78 59.86 -47.01
CA LEU A 103 24.54 59.07 -45.79
C LEU A 103 24.97 59.78 -44.50
N PRO A 104 26.13 60.45 -44.39
CA PRO A 104 26.53 61.14 -43.16
C PRO A 104 25.55 62.24 -42.73
N CYS A 105 24.87 62.88 -43.69
CA CYS A 105 23.87 63.91 -43.44
C CYS A 105 22.53 63.32 -42.94
N HIS A 106 22.19 62.10 -43.37
CA HIS A 106 20.95 61.41 -42.99
C HIS A 106 21.11 60.50 -41.78
N LEU A 107 22.33 60.11 -41.42
CA LEU A 107 22.68 59.30 -40.26
C LEU A 107 22.13 59.84 -38.93
N PRO A 108 22.21 61.15 -38.58
CA PRO A 108 21.65 61.63 -37.32
C PRO A 108 20.12 61.41 -37.25
N LYS A 109 19.41 61.62 -38.36
CA LYS A 109 17.96 61.41 -38.44
C LYS A 109 17.59 59.92 -38.35
N ILE A 110 18.39 59.05 -38.97
CA ILE A 110 18.23 57.59 -38.85
C ILE A 110 18.52 57.14 -37.42
N SER A 111 19.54 57.69 -36.77
CA SER A 111 19.90 57.35 -35.40
C SER A 111 18.80 57.74 -34.39
N ASP A 112 18.16 58.88 -34.59
CA ASP A 112 17.03 59.33 -33.78
C ASP A 112 15.79 58.44 -33.98
N LEU A 113 15.48 58.08 -35.24
CA LEU A 113 14.42 57.13 -35.56
C LEU A 113 14.68 55.74 -34.98
N ILE A 114 15.90 55.21 -35.11
CA ILE A 114 16.25 53.91 -34.53
C ILE A 114 16.18 53.98 -33.00
N SER A 115 16.69 55.03 -32.38
CA SER A 115 16.63 55.22 -30.92
C SER A 115 15.19 55.26 -30.41
N THR A 116 14.32 56.03 -31.06
CA THR A 116 12.89 56.12 -30.70
C THR A 116 12.16 54.79 -30.92
N HIS A 117 12.44 54.08 -32.02
CA HIS A 117 11.90 52.74 -32.26
C HIS A 117 12.40 51.72 -31.24
N LEU A 118 13.69 51.67 -30.96
CA LEU A 118 14.25 50.74 -29.97
C LEU A 118 13.66 51.02 -28.58
N TYR A 119 13.54 52.30 -28.22
CA TYR A 119 12.97 52.72 -26.94
C TYR A 119 11.49 52.36 -26.79
N THR A 120 10.69 52.58 -27.83
CA THR A 120 9.26 52.19 -27.82
C THR A 120 9.08 50.67 -27.73
N HIS A 121 9.89 49.89 -28.44
CA HIS A 121 9.90 48.44 -28.33
C HIS A 121 10.38 47.96 -26.94
N MET A 122 11.43 48.55 -26.39
CA MET A 122 11.90 48.23 -25.04
C MET A 122 10.84 48.52 -23.98
N LEU A 123 10.09 49.62 -24.12
CA LEU A 123 8.97 49.93 -23.23
C LEU A 123 7.83 48.92 -23.34
N ALA A 124 7.49 48.51 -24.56
CA ALA A 124 6.49 47.46 -24.77
C ALA A 124 6.92 46.14 -24.11
N LEU A 125 8.19 45.74 -24.25
CA LEU A 125 8.72 44.54 -23.59
C LEU A 125 8.75 44.68 -22.07
N CYS A 126 9.09 45.86 -21.53
CA CYS A 126 9.03 46.12 -20.08
C CYS A 126 7.60 46.00 -19.54
N ARG A 127 6.59 46.47 -20.29
CA ARG A 127 5.17 46.31 -19.92
C ARG A 127 4.76 44.84 -19.89
N ILE A 128 5.24 44.03 -20.83
CA ILE A 128 4.97 42.59 -20.86
C ILE A 128 5.62 41.87 -19.67
N LEU A 129 6.87 42.25 -19.32
CA LEU A 129 7.60 41.62 -18.22
C LEU A 129 7.03 42.03 -16.85
N THR A 130 6.55 43.27 -16.72
CA THR A 130 6.05 43.85 -15.47
C THR A 130 4.68 44.54 -15.63
N PRO A 131 3.60 43.76 -15.86
CA PRO A 131 2.29 44.32 -16.19
C PRO A 131 1.65 45.12 -15.04
N ALA A 132 2.07 44.88 -13.79
CA ALA A 132 1.55 45.56 -12.61
C ALA A 132 2.30 46.87 -12.27
N THR A 133 3.37 47.21 -12.99
CA THR A 133 4.15 48.42 -12.70
C THR A 133 3.58 49.64 -13.39
N ASN A 134 3.57 50.77 -12.67
CA ASN A 134 3.13 52.05 -13.24
C ASN A 134 4.04 52.45 -14.41
N PRO A 135 3.49 52.95 -15.53
CA PRO A 135 4.25 53.28 -16.74
C PRO A 135 5.41 54.27 -16.49
N SER A 136 5.32 55.11 -15.46
CA SER A 136 6.36 56.07 -15.10
C SER A 136 7.68 55.41 -14.66
N PHE A 137 7.64 54.18 -14.16
CA PHE A 137 8.83 53.47 -13.65
C PHE A 137 9.42 52.45 -14.64
N LEU A 138 8.80 52.26 -15.81
CA LEU A 138 9.26 51.30 -16.83
C LEU A 138 10.66 51.63 -17.38
N HIS A 139 11.05 52.90 -17.37
CA HIS A 139 12.38 53.31 -17.83
C HIS A 139 13.50 52.76 -16.95
N ARG A 140 13.23 52.57 -15.64
CA ARG A 140 14.21 52.00 -14.70
C ARG A 140 14.48 50.52 -14.95
N THR A 141 13.57 49.82 -15.61
CA THR A 141 13.69 48.38 -15.91
C THR A 141 14.40 48.11 -17.23
N ILE A 142 14.55 49.10 -18.12
CA ILE A 142 15.20 48.94 -19.43
C ILE A 142 16.62 48.35 -19.33
N PRO A 143 17.52 48.82 -18.43
CA PRO A 143 18.87 48.26 -18.34
C PRO A 143 18.89 46.80 -17.86
N LYS A 144 17.87 46.39 -17.11
CA LYS A 144 17.74 45.02 -16.57
C LYS A 144 17.01 44.07 -17.53
N LEU A 145 16.49 44.57 -18.64
CA LEU A 145 15.68 43.80 -19.58
C LEU A 145 16.47 42.67 -20.24
N LEU A 146 17.67 42.98 -20.75
CA LEU A 146 18.50 41.97 -21.42
C LEU A 146 18.91 40.80 -20.50
N PRO A 147 19.49 41.03 -19.29
CA PRO A 147 19.86 39.92 -18.41
C PRO A 147 18.65 39.13 -17.90
N THR A 148 17.50 39.79 -17.70
CA THR A 148 16.27 39.07 -17.31
C THR A 148 15.75 38.20 -18.43
N ILE A 149 15.67 38.70 -19.67
CA ILE A 149 15.24 37.91 -20.82
C ILE A 149 16.17 36.71 -21.07
N SER A 150 17.50 36.91 -21.04
CA SER A 150 18.44 35.81 -21.24
C SER A 150 18.30 34.75 -20.14
N SER A 151 18.14 35.15 -18.87
CA SER A 151 17.89 34.23 -17.75
C SER A 151 16.56 33.47 -17.87
N LEU A 152 15.51 34.12 -18.39
CA LEU A 152 14.22 33.48 -18.62
C LEU A 152 14.30 32.49 -19.79
N GLN A 153 15.04 32.83 -20.84
CA GLN A 153 15.26 31.94 -21.97
C GLN A 153 16.04 30.70 -21.54
N THR A 154 17.15 30.86 -20.80
CA THR A 154 17.92 29.72 -20.28
C THR A 154 17.10 28.87 -19.31
N SER A 155 16.36 29.50 -18.40
CA SER A 155 15.45 28.80 -17.47
C SER A 155 14.36 28.03 -18.21
N ASN A 156 13.74 28.61 -19.25
CA ASN A 156 12.71 27.93 -20.04
C ASN A 156 13.26 26.72 -20.80
N LEU A 157 14.47 26.83 -21.35
CA LEU A 157 15.14 25.72 -22.03
C LEU A 157 15.51 24.61 -21.03
N GLN A 158 16.03 24.95 -19.86
CA GLN A 158 16.32 24.00 -18.78
C GLN A 158 15.06 23.28 -18.31
N GLN A 159 13.97 24.02 -18.04
CA GLN A 159 12.69 23.43 -17.64
C GLN A 159 12.11 22.51 -18.71
N LYS A 160 12.27 22.85 -20.01
CA LYS A 160 11.84 21.97 -21.11
C LYS A 160 12.66 20.68 -21.16
N ALA A 161 13.97 20.77 -20.99
CA ALA A 161 14.86 19.61 -20.95
C ALA A 161 14.53 18.70 -19.76
N GLU A 162 14.38 19.28 -18.56
CA GLU A 162 14.01 18.56 -17.34
C GLU A 162 12.64 17.89 -17.46
N LEU A 163 11.66 18.58 -18.05
CA LEU A 163 10.33 18.02 -18.28
C LEU A 163 10.39 16.82 -19.24
N ALA A 164 11.17 16.92 -20.31
CA ALA A 164 11.39 15.80 -21.24
C ALA A 164 12.04 14.60 -20.54
N GLU A 165 13.07 14.83 -19.72
CA GLU A 165 13.73 13.79 -18.93
C GLU A 165 12.75 13.12 -17.96
N ARG A 166 11.97 13.91 -17.21
CA ARG A 166 10.95 13.39 -16.28
C ARG A 166 9.87 12.57 -16.99
N ARG A 167 9.47 12.95 -18.22
CA ARG A 167 8.53 12.17 -19.03
C ARG A 167 9.10 10.82 -19.43
N ILE A 168 10.38 10.78 -19.82
CA ILE A 168 11.07 9.53 -20.16
C ILE A 168 11.15 8.63 -18.92
N LYS A 169 11.58 9.19 -17.77
CA LYS A 169 11.64 8.45 -16.49
C LYS A 169 10.27 7.90 -16.07
N LEU A 170 9.21 8.69 -16.18
CA LEU A 170 7.86 8.24 -15.89
C LEU A 170 7.45 7.10 -16.82
N ALA A 171 7.67 7.23 -18.13
CA ALA A 171 7.39 6.17 -19.09
C ALA A 171 8.13 4.88 -18.71
N THR A 172 9.44 4.95 -18.43
CA THR A 172 10.22 3.77 -18.01
C THR A 172 9.73 3.17 -16.70
N HIS A 173 9.36 3.98 -15.71
CA HIS A 173 8.81 3.46 -14.46
C HIS A 173 7.47 2.77 -14.67
N THR A 174 6.57 3.37 -15.46
CA THR A 174 5.26 2.77 -15.76
C THR A 174 5.40 1.47 -16.55
N THR A 175 6.34 1.37 -17.49
CA THR A 175 6.60 0.10 -18.20
C THR A 175 7.18 -0.95 -17.27
N THR A 176 8.13 -0.61 -16.40
CA THR A 176 8.66 -1.55 -15.40
C THR A 176 7.59 -2.03 -14.40
N LEU A 177 6.71 -1.14 -13.96
CA LEU A 177 5.60 -1.51 -13.09
C LEU A 177 4.65 -2.47 -13.81
N LEU A 178 4.33 -2.20 -15.07
CA LEU A 178 3.47 -3.06 -15.88
C LEU A 178 4.10 -4.44 -16.11
N THR A 179 5.40 -4.52 -16.38
CA THR A 179 6.09 -5.82 -16.54
C THR A 179 6.13 -6.59 -15.23
N LEU A 180 6.35 -5.92 -14.08
CA LEU A 180 6.28 -6.55 -12.77
C LEU A 180 4.88 -7.05 -12.44
N HIS A 181 3.84 -6.29 -12.75
CA HIS A 181 2.46 -6.76 -12.58
C HIS A 181 2.15 -7.96 -13.47
N HIS A 182 2.58 -7.96 -14.74
CA HIS A 182 2.43 -9.12 -15.62
C HIS A 182 3.17 -10.35 -15.08
N LEU A 183 4.38 -10.17 -14.55
CA LEU A 183 5.14 -11.25 -13.94
C LEU A 183 4.39 -11.79 -12.71
N ALA A 184 3.94 -10.90 -11.81
CA ALA A 184 3.21 -11.29 -10.61
C ALA A 184 1.92 -12.04 -10.92
N THR A 185 1.13 -11.58 -11.90
CA THR A 185 -0.10 -12.29 -12.32
C THR A 185 0.22 -13.64 -12.95
N HIS A 186 1.26 -13.73 -13.77
CA HIS A 186 1.69 -15.00 -14.35
C HIS A 186 2.15 -16.00 -13.28
N LEU A 187 2.93 -15.56 -12.28
CA LEU A 187 3.32 -16.41 -11.16
C LEU A 187 2.12 -16.85 -10.31
N LEU A 188 1.17 -15.94 -10.06
CA LEU A 188 -0.05 -16.26 -9.34
C LEU A 188 -0.86 -17.33 -10.08
N ILE A 189 -1.06 -17.15 -11.40
CA ILE A 189 -1.73 -18.14 -12.25
C ILE A 189 -0.99 -19.47 -12.19
N ARG A 190 0.34 -19.48 -12.34
CA ARG A 190 1.14 -20.71 -12.27
C ARG A 190 1.03 -21.40 -10.91
N ILE A 191 1.03 -20.65 -9.80
CA ILE A 191 0.87 -21.22 -8.45
C ILE A 191 -0.52 -21.83 -8.32
N LEU A 192 -1.58 -21.13 -8.72
CA LEU A 192 -2.94 -21.69 -8.72
C LEU A 192 -3.02 -22.94 -9.59
N GLU A 193 -2.47 -22.89 -10.80
CA GLU A 193 -2.40 -24.06 -11.67
C GLU A 193 -1.63 -25.20 -11.04
N GLN A 194 -0.58 -24.98 -10.25
CA GLN A 194 0.15 -26.06 -9.58
C GLN A 194 -0.56 -26.59 -8.34
N THR A 195 -1.17 -25.72 -7.53
CA THR A 195 -1.71 -26.07 -6.21
C THR A 195 -3.19 -26.44 -6.22
N SER A 196 -4.03 -25.78 -7.02
CA SER A 196 -5.48 -26.06 -7.06
C SER A 196 -5.87 -26.93 -8.23
N HIS A 197 -5.27 -26.74 -9.41
CA HIS A 197 -5.71 -27.41 -10.65
C HIS A 197 -4.69 -28.41 -11.21
N GLY A 198 -3.52 -28.51 -10.59
CA GLY A 198 -2.33 -29.10 -11.22
C GLY A 198 -2.23 -30.60 -11.10
N LEU A 199 -1.43 -31.19 -11.99
CA LEU A 199 -1.03 -32.59 -11.92
C LEU A 199 -0.38 -32.91 -10.57
N LEU A 200 0.39 -31.98 -9.99
CA LEU A 200 1.03 -32.16 -8.69
C LEU A 200 0.00 -32.24 -7.56
N ALA A 201 -0.98 -31.34 -7.51
CA ALA A 201 -2.06 -31.39 -6.53
C ALA A 201 -2.89 -32.67 -6.65
N ARG A 202 -3.23 -33.07 -7.89
CA ARG A 202 -3.93 -34.33 -8.17
C ARG A 202 -3.11 -35.55 -7.75
N HIS A 203 -1.81 -35.56 -8.02
CA HIS A 203 -0.91 -36.64 -7.63
C HIS A 203 -0.75 -36.71 -6.11
N ILE A 204 -0.57 -35.59 -5.41
CA ILE A 204 -0.48 -35.56 -3.93
C ILE A 204 -1.79 -36.07 -3.32
N LYS A 205 -2.94 -35.64 -3.84
CA LYS A 205 -4.25 -36.12 -3.41
C LYS A 205 -4.37 -37.64 -3.61
N ALA A 206 -4.14 -38.15 -4.82
CA ALA A 206 -4.19 -39.57 -5.12
C ALA A 206 -3.20 -40.38 -4.25
N ARG A 207 -1.99 -39.87 -4.02
CA ARG A 207 -1.00 -40.48 -3.12
C ARG A 207 -1.47 -40.51 -1.68
N SER A 208 -2.09 -39.44 -1.19
CA SER A 208 -2.64 -39.38 0.17
C SER A 208 -3.79 -40.36 0.37
N GLU A 209 -4.68 -40.48 -0.62
CA GLU A 209 -5.78 -41.45 -0.64
C GLU A 209 -5.23 -42.88 -0.68
N TYR A 210 -4.23 -43.15 -1.51
CA TYR A 210 -3.54 -44.45 -1.56
C TYR A 210 -2.90 -44.81 -0.21
N LEU A 211 -2.18 -43.88 0.42
CA LEU A 211 -1.56 -44.11 1.73
C LEU A 211 -2.61 -44.31 2.83
N ALA A 212 -3.73 -43.59 2.79
CA ALA A 212 -4.84 -43.77 3.73
C ALA A 212 -5.49 -45.16 3.57
N LEU A 213 -5.73 -45.59 2.33
CA LEU A 213 -6.23 -46.94 2.05
C LEU A 213 -5.24 -48.00 2.49
N ARG A 214 -3.94 -47.80 2.26
CA ARG A 214 -2.89 -48.73 2.70
C ARG A 214 -2.82 -48.82 4.22
N ALA A 215 -2.93 -47.71 4.93
CA ALA A 215 -3.00 -47.70 6.38
C ALA A 215 -4.26 -48.42 6.89
N GLY A 216 -5.41 -48.24 6.22
CA GLY A 216 -6.64 -48.98 6.50
C GLY A 216 -6.48 -50.49 6.32
N GLN A 217 -5.88 -50.91 5.21
CA GLN A 217 -5.56 -52.33 4.96
C GLN A 217 -4.68 -52.91 6.08
N LEU A 218 -3.58 -52.23 6.41
CA LEU A 218 -2.69 -52.67 7.49
C LEU A 218 -3.41 -52.72 8.84
N ALA A 219 -4.26 -51.74 9.16
CA ALA A 219 -5.05 -51.76 10.39
C ALA A 219 -6.02 -52.96 10.44
N THR A 220 -6.63 -53.33 9.31
CA THR A 220 -7.48 -54.53 9.23
C THR A 220 -6.67 -55.82 9.31
N GLU A 221 -5.48 -55.88 8.69
CA GLU A 221 -4.59 -57.03 8.77
C GLU A 221 -4.08 -57.24 10.21
N VAL A 222 -3.64 -56.17 10.87
CA VAL A 222 -3.21 -56.20 12.28
C VAL A 222 -4.36 -56.63 13.19
N ARG A 223 -5.59 -56.14 12.95
CA ARG A 223 -6.77 -56.60 13.69
C ARG A 223 -7.03 -58.09 13.50
N GLY A 224 -6.96 -58.57 12.26
CA GLY A 224 -7.12 -60.00 11.96
C GLY A 224 -6.03 -60.86 12.60
N LEU A 225 -4.77 -60.39 12.62
CA LEU A 225 -3.67 -61.07 13.32
C LEU A 225 -3.87 -61.07 14.83
N LYS A 226 -4.36 -59.97 15.41
CA LYS A 226 -4.70 -59.89 16.83
C LYS A 226 -5.78 -60.91 17.18
N GLU A 227 -6.88 -60.97 16.42
CA GLU A 227 -7.95 -61.95 16.65
C GLU A 227 -7.45 -63.40 16.52
N LYS A 228 -6.58 -63.68 15.55
CA LYS A 228 -5.94 -65.00 15.42
C LYS A 228 -5.07 -65.31 16.63
N GLY A 229 -4.26 -64.35 17.09
CA GLY A 229 -3.43 -64.49 18.30
C GLY A 229 -4.28 -64.72 19.56
N GLU A 230 -5.37 -63.98 19.72
CA GLU A 230 -6.31 -64.16 20.82
C GLU A 230 -6.96 -65.55 20.79
N ARG A 231 -7.32 -66.07 19.62
CA ARG A 231 -7.85 -67.45 19.49
C ARG A 231 -6.83 -68.53 19.84
N ILE A 232 -5.54 -68.29 19.58
CA ILE A 232 -4.46 -69.23 19.95
C ILE A 232 -4.24 -69.24 21.46
N VAL A 233 -4.19 -68.07 22.09
CA VAL A 233 -3.94 -67.93 23.54
C VAL A 233 -5.16 -68.33 24.36
N TYR A 234 -6.35 -67.87 23.95
CA TYR A 234 -7.63 -68.18 24.58
C TYR A 234 -8.39 -69.16 23.69
N SER A 235 -7.92 -70.41 23.64
CA SER A 235 -8.71 -71.48 23.04
C SER A 235 -10.03 -71.65 23.81
N GLU A 236 -11.05 -72.18 23.14
CA GLU A 236 -12.36 -72.40 23.78
C GLU A 236 -12.26 -73.35 24.99
N GLU A 237 -11.31 -74.29 24.94
CA GLU A 237 -10.98 -75.15 26.08
C GLU A 237 -10.42 -74.35 27.26
N VAL A 238 -9.47 -73.43 27.01
CA VAL A 238 -8.89 -72.56 28.06
C VAL A 238 -9.94 -71.62 28.62
N LYS A 239 -10.81 -71.05 27.79
CA LYS A 239 -11.95 -70.22 28.24
C LYS A 239 -12.90 -71.00 29.13
N GLY A 240 -13.32 -72.21 28.70
CA GLY A 240 -14.19 -73.07 29.50
C GLY A 240 -13.55 -73.52 30.82
N ALA A 241 -12.25 -73.83 30.80
CA ALA A 241 -11.49 -74.12 32.01
C ALA A 241 -11.42 -72.91 32.96
N LEU A 242 -11.21 -71.70 32.42
CA LEU A 242 -11.17 -70.47 33.20
C LEU A 242 -12.53 -70.12 33.81
N GLU A 243 -13.62 -70.31 33.06
CA GLU A 243 -14.99 -70.14 33.57
C GLU A 243 -15.29 -71.12 34.72
N THR A 244 -14.89 -72.38 34.56
CA THR A 244 -15.02 -73.40 35.62
C THR A 244 -14.22 -73.01 36.86
N TYR A 245 -12.97 -72.58 36.68
CA TYR A 245 -12.11 -72.12 37.77
C TYR A 245 -12.67 -70.89 38.50
N VAL A 246 -13.24 -69.93 37.77
CA VAL A 246 -13.94 -68.78 38.36
C VAL A 246 -15.17 -69.22 39.14
N GLY A 247 -15.93 -70.20 38.63
CA GLY A 247 -17.04 -70.84 39.33
C GLY A 247 -16.59 -71.49 40.65
N GLU A 248 -15.50 -72.26 40.63
CA GLU A 248 -14.91 -72.88 41.82
C GLU A 248 -14.39 -71.86 42.83
N LEU A 249 -13.76 -70.78 42.37
CA LEU A 249 -13.32 -69.66 43.23
C LEU A 249 -14.51 -68.98 43.89
N ARG A 250 -15.62 -68.77 43.16
CA ARG A 250 -16.84 -68.19 43.69
C ARG A 250 -17.49 -69.10 44.73
N GLY A 251 -17.63 -70.40 44.43
CA GLY A 251 -18.11 -71.39 45.39
C GLY A 251 -17.16 -71.55 46.59
N GLY A 252 -15.84 -71.41 46.38
CA GLY A 252 -14.83 -71.37 47.44
C GLY A 252 -14.98 -70.16 48.37
N ARG A 253 -15.26 -68.99 47.80
CA ARG A 253 -15.56 -67.76 48.55
C ARG A 253 -16.85 -67.89 49.35
N GLU A 254 -17.89 -68.48 48.78
CA GLU A 254 -19.16 -68.76 49.47
C GLU A 254 -18.96 -69.75 50.62
N ARG A 255 -18.27 -70.88 50.39
CA ARG A 255 -17.87 -71.81 51.47
C ARG A 255 -16.99 -71.16 52.54
N GLY A 256 -16.12 -70.22 52.15
CA GLY A 256 -15.33 -69.43 53.09
C GLY A 256 -16.21 -68.51 53.94
N ARG A 257 -17.21 -67.88 53.32
CA ARG A 257 -18.21 -67.06 54.01
C ARG A 257 -19.09 -67.89 54.95
N GLU A 258 -19.51 -69.08 54.53
CA GLU A 258 -20.28 -70.02 55.36
C GLU A 258 -19.46 -70.55 56.55
N ARG A 259 -18.19 -70.92 56.33
CA ARG A 259 -17.31 -71.29 57.44
C ARG A 259 -17.10 -70.14 58.41
N ARG A 260 -16.98 -68.91 57.90
CA ARG A 260 -16.90 -67.71 58.73
C ARG A 260 -18.19 -67.50 59.53
N THR A 261 -19.37 -67.55 58.92
CA THR A 261 -20.62 -67.37 59.65
C THR A 261 -20.88 -68.51 60.64
N GLN A 262 -20.48 -69.74 60.32
CA GLN A 262 -20.56 -70.86 61.24
C GLN A 262 -19.61 -70.69 62.43
N ALA A 263 -18.36 -70.27 62.18
CA ALA A 263 -17.42 -69.94 63.25
C ALA A 263 -17.96 -68.79 64.11
N GLU A 264 -18.51 -67.73 63.49
CA GLU A 264 -19.16 -66.63 64.20
C GLU A 264 -20.32 -67.13 65.08
N ARG A 265 -21.17 -68.05 64.61
CA ARG A 265 -22.22 -68.69 65.45
C ARG A 265 -21.66 -69.49 66.61
N VAL A 266 -20.59 -70.25 66.40
CA VAL A 266 -19.93 -71.00 67.49
C VAL A 266 -19.36 -70.03 68.51
N LEU A 267 -18.66 -68.97 68.07
CA LEU A 267 -18.19 -67.89 68.95
C LEU A 267 -19.34 -67.20 69.70
N TRP A 268 -20.50 -67.01 69.06
CA TRP A 268 -21.70 -66.51 69.73
C TRP A 268 -22.20 -67.46 70.82
N GLY A 269 -22.13 -68.78 70.60
CA GLY A 269 -22.44 -69.78 71.63
C GLY A 269 -21.54 -69.69 72.87
N TYR A 270 -20.28 -69.23 72.69
CA TYR A 270 -19.36 -68.91 73.78
C TYR A 270 -19.50 -67.47 74.31
N GLY A 271 -20.52 -66.72 73.86
CA GLY A 271 -20.78 -65.33 74.24
C GLY A 271 -19.77 -64.32 73.68
N VAL A 272 -18.86 -64.73 72.79
CA VAL A 272 -17.88 -63.83 72.16
C VAL A 272 -18.52 -63.15 70.96
N GLY A 273 -18.87 -61.86 71.12
CA GLY A 273 -19.37 -61.01 70.03
C GLY A 273 -20.74 -60.37 70.29
N ARG A 274 -21.45 -60.72 71.36
CA ARG A 274 -22.59 -59.94 71.87
C ARG A 274 -22.08 -58.85 72.83
N GLU A 275 -22.59 -57.63 72.70
CA GLU A 275 -22.37 -56.55 73.68
C GLU A 275 -23.08 -56.81 75.02
N ASP A 276 -23.92 -57.85 75.09
CA ASP A 276 -24.61 -58.28 76.30
C ASP A 276 -23.64 -59.01 77.26
N ARG A 277 -23.00 -58.24 78.14
CA ARG A 277 -22.06 -58.71 79.19
C ARG A 277 -22.61 -59.85 80.07
N GLY A 278 -23.93 -59.95 80.23
CA GLY A 278 -24.57 -60.84 81.22
C GLY A 278 -24.60 -62.33 80.85
N GLU A 279 -24.78 -62.69 79.58
CA GLU A 279 -24.78 -64.11 79.16
C GLU A 279 -23.36 -64.70 79.20
N LYS A 280 -22.37 -63.89 78.82
CA LYS A 280 -20.95 -64.23 78.85
C LYS A 280 -20.47 -64.56 80.26
N GLU A 281 -20.89 -63.77 81.25
CA GLU A 281 -20.60 -64.05 82.67
C GLU A 281 -21.26 -65.33 83.17
N ARG A 282 -22.47 -65.68 82.71
CA ARG A 282 -23.15 -66.93 83.11
C ARG A 282 -22.44 -68.15 82.56
N VAL A 283 -22.14 -68.15 81.25
CA VAL A 283 -21.42 -69.26 80.59
C VAL A 283 -20.01 -69.40 81.17
N MET A 284 -19.28 -68.29 81.37
CA MET A 284 -17.96 -68.33 82.04
C MET A 284 -18.04 -68.84 83.49
N ARG A 285 -19.11 -68.51 84.23
CA ARG A 285 -19.32 -68.98 85.61
C ARG A 285 -19.67 -70.46 85.67
N GLU A 286 -20.43 -70.97 84.69
CA GLU A 286 -20.69 -72.40 84.53
C GLU A 286 -19.43 -73.16 84.15
N ILE A 287 -18.62 -72.65 83.21
CA ILE A 287 -17.31 -73.23 82.87
C ILE A 287 -16.38 -73.23 84.09
N ALA A 288 -16.33 -72.14 84.86
CA ALA A 288 -15.52 -72.08 86.08
C ALA A 288 -16.01 -73.04 87.17
N LYS A 289 -17.32 -73.27 87.29
CA LYS A 289 -17.90 -74.26 88.20
C LYS A 289 -17.51 -75.68 87.80
N VAL A 290 -17.73 -76.03 86.53
CA VAL A 290 -17.36 -77.36 86.01
C VAL A 290 -15.86 -77.59 86.13
N TYR A 291 -15.03 -76.58 85.86
CA TYR A 291 -13.58 -76.67 86.05
C TYR A 291 -13.21 -76.88 87.53
N GLY A 292 -13.91 -76.21 88.45
CA GLY A 292 -13.73 -76.40 89.90
C GLY A 292 -14.15 -77.79 90.39
N GLU A 293 -15.22 -78.36 89.83
CA GLU A 293 -15.64 -79.75 90.09
C GLU A 293 -14.61 -80.74 89.55
N LEU A 294 -14.10 -80.52 88.34
CA LEU A 294 -13.08 -81.36 87.72
C LEU A 294 -11.75 -81.31 88.47
N VAL A 295 -11.35 -80.14 88.99
CA VAL A 295 -10.18 -80.00 89.86
C VAL A 295 -10.38 -80.77 91.17
N ARG A 296 -11.58 -80.73 91.76
CA ARG A 296 -11.90 -81.53 92.96
C ARG A 296 -11.86 -83.02 92.69
N GLU A 297 -12.42 -83.48 91.58
CA GLU A 297 -12.34 -84.89 91.18
C GLU A 297 -10.88 -85.31 90.93
N VAL A 298 -10.05 -84.46 90.32
CA VAL A 298 -8.62 -84.73 90.14
C VAL A 298 -7.86 -84.75 91.48
N GLU A 299 -8.22 -83.87 92.42
CA GLU A 299 -7.67 -83.87 93.78
C GLU A 299 -8.11 -85.11 94.58
N GLU A 300 -9.37 -85.54 94.47
CA GLU A 300 -9.88 -86.77 95.09
C GLU A 300 -9.20 -88.02 94.51
N VAL A 301 -9.10 -88.11 93.18
CA VAL A 301 -8.34 -89.18 92.52
C VAL A 301 -6.86 -89.12 92.90
N GLY A 302 -6.28 -87.92 93.04
CA GLY A 302 -4.91 -87.73 93.53
C GLY A 302 -4.73 -88.22 94.96
N GLN A 303 -5.67 -87.90 95.86
CA GLN A 303 -5.68 -88.37 97.25
C GLN A 303 -5.91 -89.88 97.36
N ASP A 304 -6.74 -90.46 96.49
CA ASP A 304 -6.96 -91.90 96.44
C ASP A 304 -5.74 -92.65 95.86
N VAL A 305 -5.02 -92.06 94.90
CA VAL A 305 -3.73 -92.55 94.43
C VAL A 305 -2.66 -92.43 95.53
N GLU A 306 -2.64 -91.36 96.31
CA GLU A 306 -1.73 -91.21 97.46
C GLU A 306 -2.04 -92.19 98.60
N ARG A 307 -3.32 -92.47 98.87
CA ARG A 307 -3.75 -93.51 99.83
C ARG A 307 -3.35 -94.91 99.38
N LEU A 308 -3.41 -95.20 98.08
CA LEU A 308 -2.95 -96.47 97.51
C LEU A 308 -1.42 -96.61 97.44
N ARG A 309 -0.68 -95.52 97.67
CA ARG A 309 0.80 -95.51 97.72
C ARG A 309 1.36 -95.60 99.14
N GLY A 310 0.50 -95.54 100.17
CA GLY A 310 0.83 -95.64 101.59
C GLY A 310 0.65 -97.04 102.22
N ARG A 311 0.43 -98.08 101.39
CA ARG A 311 0.61 -99.50 101.70
C ARG A 311 1.57 -100.11 100.69
#